data_AF-A0A961DGR8-F1
#
_entry.id   AF-A0A961DGR8-F1
#
_cell.length_a   1.000
_cell.length_b   1.000
_cell.length_c   1.000
_cell.angle_alpha   90.00
_cell.angle_beta   90.00
_cell.angle_gamma   90.00
#
_symmetry.space_group_name_H-M   'P 1'
#
loop_
_entity.id
_entity.type
_entity.pdbx_description
1 polymer ?
#
loop_
_entity_poly.entity_id
_entity_poly.type
_entity_poly.pdbx_seq_one_letter_code
_entity_poly.pdbx_strand_id
1 'polypeptide(L)'
;MEKTPLADSHDLIRVQGARVNNLKNISVEIPKRRLTVFTGISGSGKSSLVFDTIAAESQRMINETYSTFVQGFMPTLARPDVDVLEGLTTAIIVDQERMGANPRSTVGTATDANALLRILFSRLGQPHIGSPQAFSFNVASISGAGAVTFEKGGEKVKERREFSITGGMCPRCEGTGNVTDFDLAALYDDTKSLSEGAITIPGYSMDGW
;
A
#
# COMPACT_ATOMS: atom_id res chain seq x y z
N MET A 1 -29.72 -27.00 -33.94
CA MET A 1 -28.73 -27.33 -32.88
C MET A 1 -28.24 -26.02 -32.30
N GLU A 2 -28.58 -25.76 -31.04
CA GLU A 2 -28.06 -24.60 -30.32
C GLU A 2 -26.56 -24.82 -30.07
N LYS A 3 -25.76 -23.88 -30.55
CA LYS A 3 -24.29 -23.98 -30.51
C LYS A 3 -23.87 -23.73 -29.06
N THR A 4 -23.32 -24.74 -28.40
CA THR A 4 -22.77 -24.60 -27.05
C THR A 4 -21.82 -23.39 -27.04
N PRO A 5 -22.05 -22.38 -26.18
CA PRO A 5 -21.20 -21.21 -26.10
C PRO A 5 -19.74 -21.62 -25.84
N LEU A 6 -18.78 -20.91 -26.47
CA LEU A 6 -17.35 -21.20 -26.35
C LEU A 6 -16.90 -21.31 -24.89
N ALA A 7 -17.48 -20.50 -24.01
CA ALA A 7 -17.18 -20.50 -22.58
C ALA A 7 -17.42 -21.86 -21.89
N ASP A 8 -18.40 -22.64 -22.35
CA ASP A 8 -18.78 -23.92 -21.72
C ASP A 8 -17.87 -25.08 -22.18
N SER A 9 -16.89 -24.80 -23.05
CA SER A 9 -15.79 -25.73 -23.36
C SER A 9 -14.65 -25.68 -22.35
N HIS A 10 -14.69 -24.75 -21.39
CA HIS A 10 -13.66 -24.61 -20.36
C HIS A 10 -14.01 -25.36 -19.08
N ASP A 11 -12.96 -25.66 -18.30
CA ASP A 11 -13.09 -26.34 -17.01
C ASP A 11 -13.99 -25.57 -16.02
N LEU A 12 -14.50 -26.30 -15.04
CA LEU A 12 -15.32 -25.78 -13.96
C LEU A 12 -14.46 -25.59 -12.69
N ILE A 13 -14.89 -24.69 -11.81
CA ILE A 13 -14.48 -24.71 -10.41
C ILE A 13 -15.52 -25.55 -9.67
N ARG A 14 -15.08 -26.64 -9.03
CA ARG A 14 -15.97 -27.57 -8.32
C ARG A 14 -15.76 -27.43 -6.83
N VAL A 15 -16.82 -27.03 -6.14
CA VAL A 15 -16.89 -26.99 -4.68
C VAL A 15 -17.77 -28.15 -4.24
N GLN A 16 -17.28 -29.03 -3.36
CA GLN A 16 -18.10 -30.09 -2.78
C GLN A 16 -18.03 -30.06 -1.25
N GLY A 17 -19.20 -30.06 -0.62
CA GLY A 17 -19.33 -30.14 0.83
C GLY A 17 -18.75 -28.96 1.61
N ALA A 18 -18.90 -27.73 1.11
CA ALA A 18 -18.44 -26.54 1.83
C ALA A 18 -19.26 -26.30 3.11
N ARG A 19 -18.56 -26.10 4.23
CA ARG A 19 -19.11 -25.94 5.59
C ARG A 19 -18.52 -24.75 6.36
N VAL A 20 -17.76 -23.88 5.67
CA VAL A 20 -17.20 -22.66 6.26
C VAL A 20 -18.32 -21.76 6.83
N ASN A 21 -18.13 -21.28 8.06
CA ASN A 21 -19.08 -20.46 8.81
C ASN A 21 -20.46 -21.12 8.93
N ASN A 22 -21.48 -20.58 8.27
CA ASN A 22 -22.85 -21.04 8.32
C ASN A 22 -23.27 -21.86 7.08
N LEU A 23 -22.32 -22.24 6.22
CA LEU A 23 -22.59 -23.09 5.06
C LEU A 23 -23.03 -24.48 5.51
N LYS A 24 -24.08 -25.00 4.87
CA LYS A 24 -24.70 -26.29 5.25
C LYS A 24 -24.37 -27.38 4.22
N ASN A 25 -23.10 -27.77 4.14
CA ASN A 25 -22.61 -28.81 3.24
C ASN A 25 -22.94 -28.51 1.75
N ILE A 26 -22.54 -27.33 1.29
CA ILE A 26 -22.89 -26.81 -0.03
C ILE A 26 -21.96 -27.39 -1.11
N SER A 27 -22.54 -27.92 -2.17
CA SER A 27 -21.82 -28.33 -3.38
C SER A 27 -22.30 -27.53 -4.58
N VAL A 28 -21.37 -26.95 -5.35
CA VAL A 28 -21.68 -26.13 -6.52
C VAL A 28 -20.57 -26.24 -7.56
N GLU A 29 -20.95 -26.19 -8.83
CA GLU A 29 -20.02 -26.06 -9.96
C GLU A 29 -20.15 -24.66 -10.57
N ILE A 30 -19.00 -23.99 -10.75
CA ILE A 30 -18.94 -22.63 -11.27
C ILE A 30 -18.21 -22.66 -12.61
N PRO A 31 -18.84 -22.24 -13.72
CA PRO A 31 -18.18 -22.24 -15.02
C PRO A 31 -17.10 -21.16 -15.09
N LYS A 32 -15.91 -21.52 -15.58
CA LYS A 32 -14.87 -20.55 -15.89
C LYS A 32 -15.25 -19.73 -17.12
N ARG A 33 -14.65 -18.54 -17.25
CA ARG A 33 -14.87 -17.62 -18.38
C ARG A 33 -16.34 -17.23 -18.59
N ARG A 34 -17.10 -17.24 -17.50
CA ARG A 34 -18.47 -16.74 -17.39
C ARG A 34 -18.53 -15.69 -16.28
N LEU A 35 -19.44 -14.74 -16.44
CA LEU A 35 -19.83 -13.88 -15.32
C LEU A 35 -20.83 -14.67 -14.46
N THR A 36 -20.36 -15.15 -13.30
CA THR A 36 -21.21 -15.83 -12.32
C THR A 36 -21.60 -14.85 -11.23
N VAL A 37 -22.90 -14.68 -11.00
CA VAL A 37 -23.42 -13.80 -9.96
C VAL A 37 -24.02 -14.62 -8.83
N PHE A 38 -23.50 -14.45 -7.62
CA PHE A 38 -24.05 -15.07 -6.41
C PHE A 38 -25.07 -14.13 -5.78
N THR A 39 -26.34 -14.51 -5.78
CA THR A 39 -27.45 -13.71 -5.22
C THR A 39 -28.08 -14.41 -4.02
N GLY A 40 -28.80 -13.65 -3.20
CA GLY A 40 -29.45 -14.15 -1.98
C GLY A 40 -29.47 -13.11 -0.86
N ILE A 41 -30.32 -13.34 0.14
CA ILE A 41 -30.51 -12.43 1.29
C ILE A 41 -29.23 -12.27 2.13
N SER A 42 -29.14 -11.20 2.92
CA SER A 42 -28.04 -11.03 3.87
C SER A 42 -27.94 -12.23 4.82
N GLY A 43 -26.72 -12.67 5.14
CA GLY A 43 -26.48 -13.83 5.99
C GLY A 43 -26.68 -15.20 5.33
N SER A 44 -27.06 -15.29 4.05
CA SER A 44 -27.28 -16.57 3.37
C SER A 44 -26.02 -17.41 3.10
N GLY A 45 -24.82 -16.92 3.46
CA GLY A 45 -23.55 -17.63 3.25
C GLY A 45 -22.84 -17.34 1.92
N LYS A 46 -23.29 -16.36 1.11
CA LYS A 46 -22.63 -15.99 -0.15
C LYS A 46 -21.16 -15.63 0.05
N SER A 47 -20.88 -14.73 1.00
CA SER A 47 -19.52 -14.29 1.31
C SER A 47 -18.68 -15.46 1.85
N SER A 48 -19.26 -16.30 2.70
CA SER A 48 -18.61 -17.52 3.21
C SER A 48 -18.19 -18.47 2.08
N LEU A 49 -19.02 -18.62 1.05
CA LEU A 49 -18.70 -19.46 -0.10
C LEU A 49 -17.65 -18.82 -1.01
N VAL A 50 -17.80 -17.54 -1.37
CA VAL A 50 -16.94 -16.89 -2.36
C VAL A 50 -15.59 -16.47 -1.77
N PHE A 51 -15.59 -15.75 -0.66
CA PHE A 51 -14.38 -15.18 -0.07
C PHE A 51 -13.72 -16.18 0.90
N ASP A 52 -14.48 -16.69 1.87
CA ASP A 52 -13.91 -17.49 2.96
C ASP A 52 -13.64 -18.96 2.57
N THR A 53 -14.18 -19.43 1.45
CA THR A 53 -13.94 -20.80 0.93
C THR A 53 -13.13 -20.76 -0.37
N ILE A 54 -13.70 -20.26 -1.47
CA ILE A 54 -13.07 -20.32 -2.80
C ILE A 54 -11.81 -19.45 -2.86
N ALA A 55 -11.92 -18.18 -2.49
CA ALA A 55 -10.80 -17.25 -2.59
C ALA A 55 -9.72 -17.54 -1.53
N ALA A 56 -10.12 -17.89 -0.31
CA ALA A 56 -9.21 -18.32 0.75
C ALA A 56 -8.33 -19.50 0.32
N GLU A 57 -8.92 -20.55 -0.28
CA GLU A 57 -8.13 -21.69 -0.75
C GLU A 57 -7.21 -21.31 -1.92
N SER A 58 -7.70 -20.51 -2.88
CA SER A 58 -6.87 -20.04 -3.98
C SER A 58 -5.66 -19.24 -3.48
N GLN A 59 -5.86 -18.34 -2.53
CA GLN A 59 -4.77 -17.55 -1.93
C GLN A 59 -3.81 -18.43 -1.12
N ARG A 60 -4.31 -19.44 -0.40
CA ARG A 60 -3.49 -20.41 0.32
C ARG A 60 -2.57 -21.18 -0.62
N MET A 61 -3.10 -21.69 -1.74
CA MET A 61 -2.33 -22.41 -2.76
C MET A 61 -1.23 -21.52 -3.38
N ILE A 62 -1.50 -20.24 -3.62
CA ILE A 62 -0.48 -19.30 -4.10
C ILE A 62 0.58 -19.07 -3.03
N ASN A 63 0.17 -18.89 -1.77
CA ASN A 63 1.10 -18.63 -0.68
C ASN A 63 2.12 -19.78 -0.51
N GLU A 64 1.71 -21.02 -0.77
CA GLU A 64 2.58 -22.20 -0.76
C GLU A 64 3.66 -22.19 -1.85
N THR A 65 3.49 -21.39 -2.92
CA THR A 65 4.49 -21.28 -4.00
C THR A 65 5.64 -20.31 -3.69
N TYR A 66 5.49 -19.46 -2.65
CA TYR A 66 6.57 -18.56 -2.24
C TYR A 66 7.67 -19.28 -1.46
N SER A 67 8.86 -18.68 -1.42
CA SER A 67 9.94 -19.15 -0.56
C SER A 67 9.54 -19.14 0.92
N THR A 68 10.09 -20.06 1.71
CA THR A 68 9.88 -20.13 3.17
C THR A 68 10.21 -18.82 3.89
N PHE A 69 11.19 -18.06 3.40
CA PHE A 69 11.51 -16.73 3.93
C PHE A 69 10.32 -15.76 3.79
N VAL A 70 9.72 -15.69 2.61
CA VAL A 70 8.56 -14.81 2.35
C VAL A 70 7.33 -15.29 3.10
N GLN A 71 7.10 -16.61 3.14
CA GLN A 71 5.97 -17.21 3.86
C GLN A 71 5.93 -16.82 5.34
N GLY A 72 7.08 -16.62 5.99
CA GLY A 72 7.16 -16.15 7.38
C GLY A 72 6.55 -14.76 7.64
N PHE A 73 6.35 -13.95 6.58
CA PHE A 73 5.74 -12.62 6.65
C PHE A 73 4.31 -12.59 6.09
N MET A 74 3.82 -13.70 5.53
CA MET A 74 2.48 -13.77 4.93
C MET A 74 1.43 -14.20 5.97
N PRO A 75 0.16 -13.77 5.80
CA PRO A 75 -0.92 -14.28 6.63
C PRO A 75 -1.05 -15.80 6.48
N THR A 76 -1.06 -16.51 7.61
CA THR A 76 -1.42 -17.93 7.63
C THR A 76 -2.91 -18.07 7.40
N LEU A 77 -3.30 -18.39 6.17
CA LEU A 77 -4.69 -18.69 5.84
C LEU A 77 -5.01 -20.11 6.29
N ALA A 78 -6.00 -20.25 7.17
CA ALA A 78 -6.51 -21.55 7.56
C ALA A 78 -7.11 -22.25 6.32
N ARG A 79 -6.93 -23.56 6.23
CA ARG A 79 -7.59 -24.35 5.18
C ARG A 79 -9.10 -24.30 5.41
N PRO A 80 -9.91 -23.92 4.42
CA PRO A 80 -11.36 -23.90 4.56
C PRO A 80 -11.93 -25.30 4.75
N ASP A 81 -13.03 -25.42 5.51
CA ASP A 81 -13.77 -26.68 5.67
C ASP A 81 -14.61 -26.97 4.43
N VAL A 82 -14.04 -27.77 3.53
CA VAL A 82 -14.62 -28.22 2.26
C VAL A 82 -14.04 -29.59 1.90
N ASP A 83 -14.85 -30.50 1.38
CA ASP A 83 -14.41 -31.87 1.07
C ASP A 83 -13.53 -31.91 -0.17
N VAL A 84 -13.98 -31.26 -1.25
CA VAL A 84 -13.26 -31.18 -2.52
C VAL A 84 -13.38 -29.76 -3.07
N LEU A 85 -12.24 -29.19 -3.47
CA LEU A 85 -12.19 -27.91 -4.16
C LEU A 85 -11.22 -28.01 -5.35
N GLU A 86 -11.77 -28.13 -6.55
CA GLU A 86 -11.03 -28.40 -7.78
C GLU A 86 -11.19 -27.30 -8.81
N GLY A 87 -10.24 -27.24 -9.75
CA GLY A 87 -10.27 -26.28 -10.85
C GLY A 87 -9.98 -24.85 -10.42
N LEU A 88 -9.48 -24.60 -9.21
CA LEU A 88 -9.05 -23.27 -8.81
C LEU A 88 -7.91 -22.74 -9.69
N THR A 89 -7.98 -21.46 -9.97
CA THR A 89 -6.87 -20.66 -10.52
C THR A 89 -6.55 -19.55 -9.52
N THR A 90 -5.47 -18.80 -9.74
CA THR A 90 -5.17 -17.62 -8.95
C THR A 90 -6.37 -16.66 -8.92
N ALA A 91 -6.91 -16.44 -7.72
CA ALA A 91 -8.02 -15.52 -7.50
C ALA A 91 -7.46 -14.12 -7.23
N ILE A 92 -8.06 -13.12 -7.87
CA ILE A 92 -7.86 -11.71 -7.53
C ILE A 92 -9.15 -11.26 -6.86
N ILE A 93 -9.05 -10.92 -5.57
CA ILE A 93 -10.18 -10.44 -4.78
C ILE A 93 -10.24 -8.93 -4.93
N VAL A 94 -11.42 -8.42 -5.27
CA VAL A 94 -11.71 -6.99 -5.28
C VAL A 94 -12.84 -6.76 -4.27
N ASP A 95 -12.51 -6.14 -3.15
CA ASP A 95 -13.44 -5.84 -2.07
C ASP A 95 -13.61 -4.32 -1.88
N GLN A 96 -14.22 -3.93 -0.76
CA GLN A 96 -14.42 -2.53 -0.39
C GLN A 96 -13.38 -2.04 0.64
N GLU A 97 -12.36 -2.85 0.97
CA GLU A 97 -11.33 -2.39 1.89
C GLU A 97 -10.63 -1.18 1.30
N ARG A 98 -10.48 -0.14 2.12
CA ARG A 98 -9.76 1.06 1.67
C ARG A 98 -8.30 0.66 1.47
N MET A 99 -7.78 0.96 0.28
CA MET A 99 -6.35 1.02 0.05
C MET A 99 -5.68 1.78 1.20
N GLY A 100 -4.61 1.22 1.77
CA GLY A 100 -4.08 1.59 3.08
C GLY A 100 -4.10 3.10 3.35
N ALA A 101 -4.59 3.47 4.53
CA ALA A 101 -5.01 4.83 4.93
C ALA A 101 -3.91 5.91 4.95
N ASN A 102 -2.73 5.63 4.40
CA ASN A 102 -1.67 6.61 4.26
C ASN A 102 -2.04 7.61 3.14
N PRO A 103 -2.03 8.94 3.38
CA PRO A 103 -2.27 9.96 2.37
C PRO A 103 -1.35 9.86 1.13
N ARG A 104 -0.20 9.20 1.26
CA ARG A 104 0.73 8.93 0.15
C ARG A 104 0.29 7.75 -0.74
N SER A 105 -0.69 6.96 -0.32
CA SER A 105 -1.35 5.90 -1.10
C SER A 105 -2.41 6.51 -2.02
N THR A 106 -1.98 6.91 -3.22
CA THR A 106 -2.83 7.53 -4.23
C THR A 106 -3.13 6.56 -5.37
N VAL A 107 -4.09 6.90 -6.23
CA VAL A 107 -4.33 6.16 -7.49
C VAL A 107 -3.05 6.09 -8.33
N GLY A 108 -2.25 7.16 -8.35
CA GLY A 108 -1.00 7.21 -9.10
C GLY A 108 0.05 6.23 -8.58
N THR A 109 0.10 5.97 -7.27
CA THR A 109 0.99 4.96 -6.69
C THR A 109 0.43 3.54 -6.83
N ALA A 110 -0.89 3.39 -6.79
CA ALA A 110 -1.57 2.09 -6.93
C ALA A 110 -1.43 1.49 -8.34
N THR A 111 -1.43 2.35 -9.35
CA THR A 111 -1.43 1.98 -10.76
C THR A 111 -0.05 2.05 -11.40
N ASP A 112 0.99 2.37 -10.63
CA ASP A 112 2.34 2.73 -11.10
C ASP A 112 2.42 3.88 -12.10
N ALA A 113 1.30 4.57 -12.39
CA ALA A 113 1.28 5.75 -13.26
C ALA A 113 2.25 6.82 -12.76
N ASN A 114 2.34 7.04 -11.44
CA ASN A 114 3.28 7.98 -10.86
C ASN A 114 4.74 7.54 -11.10
N ALA A 115 5.07 6.25 -11.06
CA ALA A 115 6.43 5.78 -11.35
C ALA A 115 6.85 6.10 -12.79
N LEU A 116 5.95 5.86 -13.75
CA LEU A 116 6.18 6.18 -15.16
C LEU A 116 6.29 7.70 -15.39
N LEU A 117 5.41 8.49 -14.76
CA LEU A 117 5.48 9.95 -14.84
C LEU A 117 6.79 10.49 -14.30
N ARG A 118 7.30 9.96 -13.18
CA ARG A 118 8.61 10.38 -12.64
C ARG A 118 9.76 10.13 -13.61
N ILE A 119 9.73 9.01 -14.33
CA ILE A 119 10.71 8.74 -15.40
C ILE A 119 10.57 9.75 -16.52
N LEU A 120 9.34 10.01 -16.98
CA LEU A 120 9.05 10.97 -18.04
C LEU A 120 9.55 12.37 -17.68
N PHE A 121 9.18 12.90 -16.51
CA PHE A 121 9.58 14.22 -16.05
C PHE A 121 11.09 14.32 -15.79
N SER A 122 11.74 13.25 -15.34
CA SER A 122 13.21 13.25 -15.22
C SER A 122 13.94 13.36 -16.55
N ARG A 123 13.31 12.97 -17.66
CA ARG A 123 13.95 13.00 -18.99
C ARG A 123 13.57 14.24 -19.79
N LEU A 124 12.32 14.69 -19.67
CA LEU A 124 11.74 15.71 -20.55
C LEU A 124 11.29 16.96 -19.80
N GLY A 125 11.29 16.95 -18.46
CA GLY A 125 10.85 18.06 -17.64
C GLY A 125 11.74 19.29 -17.81
N GLN A 126 11.11 20.44 -17.99
CA GLN A 126 11.77 21.75 -17.98
C GLN A 126 11.14 22.61 -16.87
N PRO A 127 11.92 23.04 -15.86
CA PRO A 127 13.34 22.78 -15.67
C PRO A 127 13.64 21.31 -15.29
N HIS A 128 14.84 20.82 -15.63
CA HIS A 128 15.31 19.51 -15.21
C HIS A 128 15.85 19.59 -13.78
N ILE A 129 15.20 18.89 -12.84
CA ILE A 129 15.52 18.95 -11.40
C ILE A 129 16.23 17.69 -10.87
N GLY A 130 16.56 16.72 -11.73
CA GLY A 130 17.34 15.54 -11.37
C GLY A 130 16.68 14.22 -11.76
N SER A 131 17.06 13.15 -11.06
CA SER A 131 16.61 11.79 -11.34
C SER A 131 15.11 11.58 -11.05
N PRO A 132 14.51 10.44 -11.41
CA PRO A 132 13.13 10.12 -11.02
C PRO A 132 12.85 10.19 -9.50
N GLN A 133 13.88 10.18 -8.66
CA GLN A 133 13.75 10.36 -7.21
C GLN A 133 13.39 11.80 -6.85
N ALA A 134 13.88 12.79 -7.61
CA ALA A 134 13.57 14.21 -7.41
C ALA A 134 12.08 14.54 -7.66
N PHE A 135 11.34 13.64 -8.32
CA PHE A 135 9.90 13.77 -8.58
C PHE A 135 9.05 12.87 -7.68
N SER A 136 9.65 12.25 -6.65
CA SER A 136 8.94 11.37 -5.72
C SER A 136 8.64 12.07 -4.40
N PHE A 137 7.36 12.22 -4.08
CA PHE A 137 6.91 12.69 -2.76
C PHE A 137 7.21 11.68 -1.63
N ASN A 138 7.66 10.46 -1.96
CA ASN A 138 8.03 9.42 -1.00
C ASN A 138 9.55 9.36 -0.72
N VAL A 139 10.37 10.18 -1.38
CA VAL A 139 11.83 10.14 -1.23
C VAL A 139 12.37 11.47 -0.71
N ALA A 140 12.92 11.44 0.50
CA ALA A 140 13.61 12.59 1.09
C ALA A 140 14.92 12.89 0.36
N SER A 141 15.26 14.18 0.28
CA SER A 141 16.61 14.59 -0.15
C SER A 141 17.62 14.20 0.93
N ILE A 142 18.79 13.70 0.51
CA ILE A 142 19.89 13.34 1.42
C ILE A 142 21.17 14.03 0.98
N SER A 143 21.96 14.48 1.95
CA SER A 143 23.30 15.03 1.72
C SER A 143 24.26 14.49 2.76
N GLY A 144 25.54 14.45 2.41
CA GLY A 144 26.59 13.97 3.28
C GLY A 144 27.96 14.43 2.83
N ALA A 145 28.91 14.43 3.75
CA ALA A 145 30.31 14.75 3.48
C ALA A 145 31.22 13.73 4.14
N GLY A 146 32.30 13.34 3.45
CA GLY A 146 33.25 12.36 3.94
C GLY A 146 34.64 12.53 3.35
N ALA A 147 35.65 12.03 4.04
CA ALA A 147 37.01 12.03 3.52
C ALA A 147 37.22 10.83 2.58
N VAL A 148 37.55 11.10 1.32
CA VAL A 148 37.93 10.10 0.34
C VAL A 148 39.43 10.13 0.19
N THR A 149 40.07 8.97 0.32
CA THR A 149 41.51 8.83 0.05
C THR A 149 41.67 8.19 -1.32
N PHE A 150 42.37 8.85 -2.23
CA PHE A 150 42.71 8.29 -3.52
C PHE A 150 44.21 8.42 -3.76
N GLU A 151 44.73 7.51 -4.58
CA GLU A 151 46.15 7.44 -4.90
C GLU A 151 46.35 8.06 -6.29
N LYS A 152 47.14 9.14 -6.37
CA LYS A 152 47.44 9.82 -7.63
C LYS A 152 48.95 10.00 -7.72
N GLY A 153 49.57 9.36 -8.70
CA GLY A 153 51.03 9.44 -8.90
C GLY A 153 51.87 8.81 -7.78
N GLY A 154 51.31 7.84 -7.02
CA GLY A 154 52.01 7.19 -5.90
C GLY A 154 51.90 7.93 -4.56
N GLU A 155 51.25 9.09 -4.52
CA GLU A 155 50.91 9.80 -3.29
C GLU A 155 49.45 9.55 -2.88
N LYS A 156 49.23 9.32 -1.58
CA LYS A 156 47.88 9.23 -0.99
C LYS A 156 47.38 10.63 -0.68
N VAL A 157 46.40 11.08 -1.45
CA VAL A 157 45.72 12.36 -1.23
C VAL A 157 44.40 12.09 -0.52
N LYS A 158 44.20 12.75 0.63
CA LYS A 158 42.94 12.71 1.38
C LYS A 158 42.17 14.00 1.14
N GLU A 159 41.00 13.89 0.52
CA GLU A 159 40.15 15.02 0.17
C GLU A 159 38.77 14.85 0.81
N ARG A 160 38.20 15.93 1.36
CA ARG A 160 36.80 15.93 1.80
C ARG A 160 35.91 16.11 0.57
N ARG A 161 35.01 15.16 0.34
CA ARG A 161 33.98 15.25 -0.70
C ARG A 161 32.60 15.34 -0.09
N GLU A 162 31.78 16.17 -0.70
CA GLU A 162 30.37 16.32 -0.34
C GLU A 162 29.52 15.75 -1.47
N PHE A 163 28.40 15.14 -1.11
CA PHE A 163 27.40 14.66 -2.05
C PHE A 163 26.01 15.13 -1.60
N SER A 164 25.15 15.34 -2.59
CA SER A 164 23.74 15.65 -2.39
C SER A 164 22.94 14.87 -3.42
N ILE A 165 21.87 14.22 -2.96
CA ILE A 165 20.90 13.50 -3.79
C ILE A 165 19.55 14.14 -3.54
N THR A 166 19.00 14.75 -4.58
CA THR A 166 17.70 15.41 -4.53
C THR A 166 16.58 14.38 -4.59
N GLY A 167 15.80 14.31 -3.51
CA GLY A 167 14.50 13.66 -3.43
C GLY A 167 13.37 14.67 -3.58
N GLY A 168 12.20 14.22 -4.05
CA GLY A 168 11.04 15.08 -4.29
C GLY A 168 10.13 15.29 -3.08
N MET A 169 10.43 14.67 -1.93
CA MET A 169 9.62 14.84 -0.73
C MET A 169 9.81 16.23 -0.14
N CYS A 170 8.71 16.95 0.02
CA CYS A 170 8.70 18.21 0.75
C CYS A 170 9.12 17.97 2.20
N PRO A 171 10.13 18.67 2.74
CA PRO A 171 10.61 18.45 4.11
C PRO A 171 9.61 18.92 5.18
N ARG A 172 8.64 19.77 4.83
CA ARG A 172 7.65 20.31 5.77
C ARG A 172 6.44 19.39 5.93
N CYS A 173 5.82 18.97 4.82
CA CYS A 173 4.65 18.08 4.85
C CYS A 173 5.01 16.61 4.67
N GLU A 174 6.30 16.31 4.52
CA GLU A 174 6.82 14.99 4.20
C GLU A 174 6.08 14.34 3.01
N GLY A 175 5.73 15.13 2.00
CA GLY A 175 5.02 14.60 0.82
C GLY A 175 3.56 14.17 1.04
N THR A 176 2.95 14.51 2.19
CA THR A 176 1.51 14.29 2.41
C THR A 176 0.64 15.40 1.82
N GLY A 177 1.25 16.53 1.45
CA GLY A 177 0.55 17.69 0.88
C GLY A 177 -0.11 18.62 1.90
N ASN A 178 -0.21 18.20 3.18
CA ASN A 178 -0.76 19.01 4.27
C ASN A 178 0.15 18.92 5.51
N VAL A 179 0.08 19.92 6.39
CA VAL A 179 0.81 19.93 7.67
C VAL A 179 -0.22 20.14 8.76
N THR A 180 -0.23 19.28 9.77
CA THR A 180 -0.94 19.55 11.02
C THR A 180 -0.01 20.37 11.89
N ASP A 181 -0.40 21.61 12.18
CA ASP A 181 0.38 22.55 12.97
C ASP A 181 -0.47 23.07 14.13
N PHE A 182 0.17 23.57 15.18
CA PHE A 182 -0.53 24.18 16.30
C PHE A 182 -0.87 25.63 15.95
N ASP A 183 -2.10 26.05 16.25
CA ASP A 183 -2.44 27.47 16.24
C ASP A 183 -1.82 28.15 17.45
N LEU A 184 -0.67 28.78 17.25
CA LEU A 184 0.08 29.46 18.29
C LEU A 184 -0.69 30.64 18.91
N ALA A 185 -1.62 31.24 18.18
CA ALA A 185 -2.46 32.33 18.69
C ALA A 185 -3.46 31.84 19.77
N ALA A 186 -3.71 30.53 19.83
CA ALA A 186 -4.46 29.92 20.93
C ALA A 186 -3.61 29.73 22.20
N LEU A 187 -2.27 29.76 22.07
CA LEU A 187 -1.32 29.57 23.17
C LEU A 187 -0.77 30.89 23.73
N TYR A 188 -0.61 31.90 22.89
CA TYR A 188 -0.16 33.21 23.32
C TYR A 188 -0.65 34.38 22.44
N ASP A 189 -0.74 35.56 23.04
CA ASP A 189 -0.98 36.85 22.41
C ASP A 189 0.36 37.55 22.15
N ASP A 190 0.76 37.61 20.88
CA ASP A 190 2.05 38.15 20.43
C ASP A 190 2.13 39.69 20.53
N THR A 191 1.01 40.35 20.82
CA THR A 191 0.93 41.80 21.00
C THR A 191 1.21 42.24 22.45
N LYS A 192 1.30 41.28 23.38
CA LYS A 192 1.55 41.55 24.81
C LYS A 192 2.92 41.07 25.24
N SER A 193 3.52 41.76 26.22
CA SER A 193 4.71 41.24 26.90
C SER A 193 4.35 40.05 27.81
N LEU A 194 5.36 39.25 28.19
CA LEU A 194 5.17 38.15 29.14
C LEU A 194 4.54 38.66 30.45
N SER A 195 5.02 39.78 30.99
CA SER A 195 4.45 40.42 32.19
C SER A 195 3.01 40.91 32.04
N GLU A 196 2.53 41.11 30.80
CA GLU A 196 1.17 41.55 30.50
C GLU A 196 0.22 40.37 30.24
N GLY A 197 0.66 39.13 30.51
CA GLY A 197 -0.17 37.94 30.35
C GLY A 197 -0.26 37.47 28.91
N ALA A 198 0.86 37.49 28.18
CA ALA A 198 0.92 36.99 26.81
C ALA A 198 0.53 35.51 26.67
N ILE A 199 0.71 34.65 27.69
CA ILE A 199 0.37 33.22 27.59
C ILE A 199 -1.09 33.01 27.98
N THR A 200 -1.87 32.45 27.06
CA THR A 200 -3.33 32.24 27.21
C THR A 200 -3.68 30.82 27.70
N ILE A 201 -2.68 30.01 28.05
CA ILE A 201 -2.83 28.62 28.49
C ILE A 201 -3.47 28.57 29.90
N PRO A 202 -4.63 27.88 30.07
CA PRO A 202 -5.29 27.79 31.38
C PRO A 202 -4.39 27.16 32.45
N GLY A 203 -4.23 27.87 33.59
CA GLY A 203 -3.43 27.40 34.72
C GLY A 203 -1.95 27.81 34.69
N TYR A 204 -1.49 28.52 33.66
CA TYR A 204 -0.14 29.08 33.59
C TYR A 204 -0.16 30.55 34.07
N SER A 205 0.57 30.87 35.15
CA SER A 205 0.73 32.24 35.65
C SER A 205 2.15 32.73 35.39
N MET A 206 2.30 33.94 34.87
CA MET A 206 3.62 34.53 34.54
C MET A 206 4.50 34.81 35.77
N ASP A 207 3.87 34.86 36.95
CA ASP A 207 4.54 35.06 38.24
C ASP A 207 4.86 33.74 38.98
N GLY A 208 4.61 32.58 38.34
CA GLY A 208 4.82 31.26 38.94
C GLY A 208 6.06 30.56 38.39
N TRP A 209 7.15 30.62 39.15
CA TRP A 209 8.21 29.59 39.15
C TRP A 209 7.92 28.56 40.24
#